data_AF-Q74ZA4-F1
#
_entry.id   AF-Q74ZA4-F1
#
_cell.length_a   1.000
_cell.length_b   1.000
_cell.length_c   1.000
_cell.angle_alpha   90.00
_cell.angle_beta   90.00
_cell.angle_gamma   90.00
#
_symmetry.space_group_name_H-M   'P 1'
#
loop_
_entity.id
_entity.type
_entity.pdbx_description
1 polymer ?
#
loop_
_entity_poly.entity_id
_entity_poly.type
_entity_poly.pdbx_seq_one_letter_code
_entity_poly.pdbx_strand_id
1 'polypeptide(L)'
;MTKRPLGLGKKNKQKRHKPDEGADGKKESTPLDQIHVEVEGGGDPEDSVVQLKALWRNYLQSEREDERVLNGIVHECDRLLRNREQEGIELGEDFHSIYALALSELAIFRTEEKGQAGRESVGEFFDAAAERVDMGLQHFPASDVLALAKAKIIFQRIPLQYVSQLSPNNSEGADVGLQQLLEEGKSSFRVVAQDPLAVSEPLEIFSDLLEIIANFGREDEIDEGLDSDAEDEPEEVELPESHPLYELRQHLPEHAEWLQQQLLALFKVLEKPNAEEEESEATKFYRKIANKLGQSYLDAAAEPSIVFTTLTYETEDPSAEDEQKAQEAQRVAQGLTERAIEFFKEAESADDPQTWVDTAEVFISLGNLQENESETQEMLYKQAEEKMVRANKATNGKYKHILDTLLDSKT
;
A
#
# COMPACT_ATOMS: atom_id res chain seq x y z
N MET A 1 33.38 -23.60 22.71
CA MET A 1 32.56 -23.70 21.48
C MET A 1 31.10 -23.78 21.89
N THR A 2 30.53 -22.67 22.31
CA THR A 2 29.15 -22.60 22.78
C THR A 2 28.52 -21.46 21.99
N LYS A 3 27.54 -21.80 21.15
CA LYS A 3 26.94 -20.90 20.17
C LYS A 3 26.27 -19.70 20.86
N ARG A 4 26.42 -18.55 20.21
CA ARG A 4 25.95 -17.21 20.60
C ARG A 4 24.44 -17.19 20.87
N PRO A 5 23.95 -16.46 21.88
CA PRO A 5 22.53 -16.21 22.02
C PRO A 5 22.10 -15.09 21.05
N LEU A 6 21.30 -15.48 20.07
CA LEU A 6 20.41 -14.62 19.29
C LEU A 6 19.08 -14.60 20.06
N GLY A 7 18.57 -13.43 20.44
CA GLY A 7 17.32 -13.35 21.19
C GLY A 7 17.00 -11.93 21.64
N LEU A 8 16.16 -11.26 20.85
CA LEU A 8 15.40 -10.07 21.23
C LEU A 8 14.54 -10.40 22.45
N GLY A 9 14.91 -9.86 23.61
CA GLY A 9 14.31 -10.25 24.89
C GLY A 9 14.25 -9.09 25.87
N LYS A 10 13.20 -8.28 25.73
CA LYS A 10 12.42 -7.62 26.78
C LYS A 10 13.11 -6.57 27.67
N LYS A 11 12.56 -5.36 27.54
CA LYS A 11 12.46 -4.28 28.54
C LYS A 11 12.31 -4.82 29.99
N ASN A 12 12.80 -3.99 30.92
CA ASN A 12 12.51 -3.92 32.37
C ASN A 12 13.38 -4.71 33.35
N LYS A 13 14.46 -4.06 33.83
CA LYS A 13 14.89 -4.14 35.24
C LYS A 13 15.20 -2.76 35.82
N GLN A 14 14.14 -2.13 36.33
CA GLN A 14 14.05 -1.53 37.67
C GLN A 14 15.37 -1.03 38.29
N LYS A 15 15.60 0.28 38.24
CA LYS A 15 16.34 0.99 39.28
C LYS A 15 15.41 1.24 40.46
N ARG A 16 15.66 0.51 41.53
CA ARG A 16 15.28 0.83 42.91
C ARG A 16 15.82 2.23 43.26
N HIS A 17 14.96 3.15 43.68
CA HIS A 17 15.36 4.23 44.57
C HIS A 17 14.77 3.99 45.95
N LYS A 18 15.67 3.94 46.93
CA LYS A 18 15.46 3.85 48.38
C LYS A 18 15.24 5.25 48.98
N PRO A 19 14.79 5.35 50.23
CA PRO A 19 14.09 6.52 50.79
C PRO A 19 15.05 7.57 51.38
N ASP A 20 14.56 8.80 51.47
CA ASP A 20 14.89 9.73 52.56
C ASP A 20 13.65 10.57 52.94
N GLU A 21 13.66 10.96 54.20
CA GLU A 21 12.55 11.34 55.07
C GLU A 21 12.08 12.80 54.92
N GLY A 22 10.83 13.09 55.33
CA GLY A 22 10.49 14.39 55.96
C GLY A 22 9.52 15.35 55.24
N ALA A 23 8.22 15.04 55.30
CA ALA A 23 7.05 15.93 55.43
C ALA A 23 7.07 17.36 54.80
N ASP A 24 6.52 17.50 53.59
CA ASP A 24 5.61 18.60 53.20
C ASP A 24 5.04 18.34 51.79
N GLY A 25 3.82 18.81 51.54
CA GLY A 25 3.20 18.84 50.20
C GLY A 25 2.29 17.66 49.88
N LYS A 26 0.99 17.88 50.08
CA LYS A 26 -0.09 17.01 49.60
C LYS A 26 0.13 16.66 48.13
N LYS A 27 0.29 15.37 47.88
CA LYS A 27 0.16 14.74 46.57
C LYS A 27 -1.26 14.97 46.05
N GLU A 28 -1.44 15.95 45.19
CA GLU A 28 -2.48 15.85 44.17
C GLU A 28 -1.93 14.93 43.08
N SER A 29 -2.68 13.86 42.83
CA SER A 29 -2.43 12.86 41.80
C SER A 29 -2.19 13.53 40.46
N THR A 30 -1.00 13.38 39.90
CA THR A 30 -0.79 13.58 38.46
C THR A 30 -1.76 12.64 37.75
N PRO A 31 -2.76 13.13 37.00
CA PRO A 31 -3.57 12.25 36.18
C PRO A 31 -2.62 11.56 35.20
N LEU A 32 -2.65 10.22 35.19
CA LEU A 32 -2.15 9.47 34.05
C LEU A 32 -2.92 9.94 32.80
N ASP A 33 -2.22 10.02 31.68
CA ASP A 33 -2.75 10.23 30.31
C ASP A 33 -2.92 11.69 29.84
N GLN A 34 -2.00 12.59 30.19
CA GLN A 34 -1.72 13.74 29.32
C GLN A 34 -0.76 13.30 28.22
N ILE A 35 -1.30 12.85 27.08
CA ILE A 35 -0.56 12.86 25.82
C ILE A 35 -0.25 14.35 25.55
N HIS A 36 1.01 14.75 25.66
CA HIS A 36 1.42 16.09 25.24
C HIS A 36 1.34 16.14 23.72
N VAL A 37 0.36 16.87 23.20
CA VAL A 37 0.20 17.12 21.78
C VAL A 37 0.88 18.45 21.46
N GLU A 38 2.00 18.42 20.74
CA GLU A 38 2.53 19.62 20.10
C GLU A 38 1.62 19.94 18.91
N VAL A 39 0.87 21.05 19.00
CA VAL A 39 0.04 21.53 17.89
C VAL A 39 0.96 22.30 16.93
N GLU A 40 1.56 21.58 15.98
CA GLU A 40 2.24 22.21 14.84
C GLU A 40 1.19 22.63 13.79
N GLY A 41 0.67 23.85 13.90
CA GLY A 41 -0.29 24.40 12.94
C GLY A 41 -1.13 25.52 13.57
N GLY A 42 -1.36 26.61 12.82
CA GLY A 42 -1.94 27.87 13.31
C GLY A 42 -3.43 27.86 13.71
N GLY A 43 -3.88 26.86 14.45
CA GLY A 43 -5.18 26.84 15.12
C GLY A 43 -5.09 27.34 16.57
N ASP A 44 -6.23 27.64 17.17
CA ASP A 44 -6.31 27.90 18.61
C ASP A 44 -5.97 26.59 19.35
N PRO A 45 -4.91 26.52 20.17
CA PRO A 45 -4.60 25.33 20.95
C PRO A 45 -5.70 24.96 21.94
N GLU A 46 -6.64 25.86 22.25
CA GLU A 46 -7.81 25.58 23.09
C GLU A 46 -9.00 25.00 22.30
N ASP A 47 -8.93 24.97 20.96
CA ASP A 47 -9.94 24.32 20.13
C ASP A 47 -9.76 22.80 20.19
N SER A 48 -10.75 22.12 20.76
CA SER A 48 -10.70 20.67 20.96
C SER A 48 -10.72 19.86 19.65
N VAL A 49 -11.23 20.43 18.53
CA VAL A 49 -11.16 19.79 17.21
C VAL A 49 -9.75 19.92 16.61
N VAL A 50 -9.06 21.04 16.85
CA VAL A 50 -7.65 21.21 16.45
C VAL A 50 -6.75 20.21 17.19
N GLN A 51 -7.00 19.98 18.48
CA GLN A 51 -6.30 18.97 19.26
C GLN A 51 -6.54 17.55 18.71
N LEU A 52 -7.78 17.21 18.35
CA LEU A 52 -8.10 15.92 17.73
C LEU A 52 -7.35 15.71 16.41
N LYS A 53 -7.30 16.73 15.54
CA LYS A 53 -6.53 16.68 14.28
C LYS A 53 -5.05 16.45 14.51
N ALA A 54 -4.47 17.12 15.52
CA ALA A 54 -3.07 16.94 15.87
C ALA A 54 -2.78 15.54 16.44
N LEU A 55 -3.67 14.99 17.28
CA LEU A 55 -3.58 13.60 17.74
C LEU A 55 -3.59 12.61 16.57
N TRP A 56 -4.52 12.79 15.62
CA TRP A 56 -4.61 11.95 14.44
C TRP A 56 -3.35 12.03 13.57
N ARG A 57 -2.87 13.24 13.30
CA ARG A 57 -1.63 13.45 12.53
C ARG A 57 -0.43 12.77 13.18
N ASN A 58 -0.29 12.89 14.50
CA ASN A 58 0.78 12.24 15.25
C ASN A 58 0.69 10.71 15.17
N TYR A 59 -0.53 10.15 15.23
CA TYR A 59 -0.73 8.73 15.00
C TYR A 59 -0.30 8.31 13.59
N LEU A 60 -0.71 9.05 12.55
CA LEU A 60 -0.35 8.75 11.16
C LEU A 60 1.16 8.77 10.91
N GLN A 61 1.89 9.63 11.62
CA GLN A 61 3.36 9.76 11.55
C GLN A 61 4.12 8.80 12.47
N SER A 62 3.42 8.05 13.31
CA SER A 62 4.01 7.04 14.20
C SER A 62 4.22 5.70 13.51
N GLU A 63 4.82 4.74 14.20
CA GLU A 63 4.91 3.33 13.76
C GLU A 63 3.55 2.62 13.76
N ARG A 64 2.48 3.24 14.27
CA ARG A 64 1.09 2.71 14.34
C ARG A 64 0.92 1.38 15.10
N GLU A 65 1.91 0.97 15.89
CA GLU A 65 1.87 -0.28 16.68
C GLU A 65 1.18 -0.15 18.04
N ASP A 66 0.82 1.07 18.50
CA ASP A 66 0.24 1.29 19.83
C ASP A 66 -1.28 1.56 19.77
N GLU A 67 -2.07 0.54 20.09
CA GLU A 67 -3.53 0.61 20.24
C GLU A 67 -3.98 1.71 21.22
N ARG A 68 -3.14 2.11 22.18
CA ARG A 68 -3.50 3.12 23.17
C ARG A 68 -3.72 4.51 22.57
N VAL A 69 -2.98 4.84 21.51
CA VAL A 69 -3.12 6.13 20.84
C VAL A 69 -4.49 6.20 20.15
N LEU A 70 -4.89 5.13 19.46
CA LEU A 70 -6.21 5.00 18.84
C LEU A 70 -7.35 5.05 19.86
N ASN A 71 -7.22 4.33 20.98
CA ASN A 71 -8.20 4.39 22.07
C ASN A 71 -8.31 5.82 22.64
N GLY A 72 -7.20 6.54 22.77
CA GLY A 72 -7.18 7.95 23.16
C GLY A 72 -7.94 8.85 22.18
N ILE A 73 -7.74 8.66 20.87
CA ILE A 73 -8.44 9.38 19.80
C ILE A 73 -9.95 9.10 19.86
N VAL A 74 -10.36 7.83 19.98
CA VAL A 74 -11.78 7.44 20.08
C VAL A 74 -12.44 8.03 21.33
N HIS A 75 -11.78 7.98 22.49
CA HIS A 75 -12.29 8.60 23.71
C HIS A 75 -12.45 10.12 23.58
N GLU A 76 -11.53 10.78 22.89
CA GLU A 76 -11.61 12.21 22.61
C GLU A 76 -12.79 12.51 21.67
N CYS A 77 -12.99 11.70 20.62
CA CYS A 77 -14.16 11.81 19.77
C CYS A 77 -15.48 11.65 20.54
N ASP A 78 -15.56 10.70 21.47
CA ASP A 78 -16.73 10.50 22.33
C ASP A 78 -16.93 11.65 23.33
N ARG A 79 -15.85 12.26 23.82
CA ARG A 79 -15.92 13.47 24.67
C ARG A 79 -16.54 14.63 23.89
N LEU A 80 -16.02 14.91 22.70
CA LEU A 80 -16.51 15.96 21.80
C LEU A 80 -17.98 15.73 21.45
N LEU A 81 -18.37 14.51 21.09
CA LEU A 81 -19.74 14.18 20.74
C LEU A 81 -20.73 14.41 21.90
N ARG A 82 -20.34 14.02 23.11
CA ARG A 82 -21.16 14.21 24.33
C ARG A 82 -21.26 15.67 24.75
N ASN A 83 -20.18 16.44 24.58
CA ASN A 83 -20.10 17.82 25.05
C ASN A 83 -20.47 18.87 23.99
N ARG A 84 -20.77 18.45 22.75
CA ARG A 84 -21.02 19.36 21.61
C ARG A 84 -21.98 20.50 21.90
N GLU A 85 -23.08 20.22 22.62
CA GLU A 85 -24.11 21.22 22.94
C GLU A 85 -23.70 22.14 24.10
N GLN A 86 -22.92 21.61 25.04
CA GLN A 86 -22.47 22.33 26.23
C GLN A 86 -21.30 23.28 25.92
N GLU A 87 -20.38 22.82 25.05
CA GLU A 87 -19.18 23.56 24.66
C GLU A 87 -19.39 24.36 23.36
N GLY A 88 -20.54 24.17 22.68
CA GLY A 88 -20.84 24.85 21.41
C GLY A 88 -19.92 24.42 20.27
N ILE A 89 -19.47 23.16 20.28
CA ILE A 89 -18.52 22.62 19.29
C ILE A 89 -19.28 22.27 18.01
N GLU A 90 -18.83 22.81 16.89
CA GLU A 90 -19.27 22.40 15.56
C GLU A 90 -18.45 21.19 15.09
N LEU A 91 -19.10 20.03 14.97
CA LEU A 91 -18.46 18.80 14.50
C LEU A 91 -18.49 18.77 12.97
N GLY A 92 -17.34 19.08 12.35
CA GLY A 92 -17.17 19.09 10.91
C GLY A 92 -16.90 17.71 10.30
N GLU A 93 -16.67 17.69 8.98
CA GLU A 93 -16.31 16.49 8.22
C GLU A 93 -15.05 15.79 8.75
N ASP A 94 -14.03 16.54 9.18
CA ASP A 94 -12.79 16.00 9.73
C ASP A 94 -13.02 15.18 11.01
N PHE A 95 -13.94 15.64 11.87
CA PHE A 95 -14.28 14.90 13.09
C PHE A 95 -14.86 13.52 12.76
N HIS A 96 -15.82 13.48 11.84
CA HIS A 96 -16.47 12.24 11.43
C HIS A 96 -15.48 11.30 10.73
N SER A 97 -14.60 11.84 9.88
CA SER A 97 -13.54 11.09 9.19
C SER A 97 -12.54 10.48 10.18
N ILE A 98 -11.94 11.30 11.05
CA ILE A 98 -10.98 10.85 12.07
C ILE A 98 -11.60 9.78 12.96
N TYR A 99 -12.84 9.99 13.40
CA TYR A 99 -13.49 9.02 14.27
C TYR A 99 -13.74 7.69 13.54
N ALA A 100 -14.29 7.73 12.32
CA ALA A 100 -14.53 6.51 11.55
C ALA A 100 -13.23 5.74 11.24
N LEU A 101 -12.17 6.46 10.86
CA LEU A 101 -10.87 5.86 10.59
C LEU A 101 -10.22 5.29 11.85
N ALA A 102 -10.26 5.99 12.99
CA ALA A 102 -9.70 5.47 14.23
C ALA A 102 -10.41 4.17 14.67
N LEU A 103 -11.73 4.07 14.46
CA LEU A 103 -12.49 2.84 14.70
C LEU A 103 -12.06 1.71 13.76
N SER A 104 -11.86 1.98 12.46
CA SER A 104 -11.43 0.94 11.53
C SER A 104 -9.99 0.47 11.78
N GLU A 105 -9.09 1.37 12.17
CA GLU A 105 -7.71 1.00 12.53
C GLU A 105 -7.63 0.14 13.79
N LEU A 106 -8.54 0.31 14.74
CA LEU A 106 -8.63 -0.57 15.91
C LEU A 106 -8.91 -2.04 15.53
N ALA A 107 -9.56 -2.28 14.39
CA ALA A 107 -9.84 -3.63 13.91
C ALA A 107 -8.57 -4.44 13.63
N ILE A 108 -7.46 -3.79 13.24
CA ILE A 108 -6.18 -4.46 12.97
C ILE A 108 -5.70 -5.24 14.21
N PHE A 109 -5.85 -4.67 15.41
CA PHE A 109 -5.42 -5.27 16.66
C PHE A 109 -6.25 -6.48 17.10
N ARG A 110 -7.35 -6.77 16.41
CA ARG A 110 -8.24 -7.90 16.66
C ARG A 110 -8.05 -9.05 15.68
N THR A 111 -7.21 -8.86 14.64
CA THR A 111 -6.95 -9.89 13.61
C THR A 111 -6.23 -11.12 14.15
N GLU A 112 -5.47 -10.99 15.25
CA GLU A 112 -4.82 -12.13 15.91
C GLU A 112 -5.80 -13.02 16.70
N GLU A 113 -7.02 -12.53 16.96
CA GLU A 113 -8.05 -13.28 17.67
C GLU A 113 -8.61 -14.38 16.75
N LYS A 114 -8.33 -15.65 17.06
CA LYS A 114 -8.69 -16.77 16.18
C LYS A 114 -10.18 -17.15 16.27
N GLY A 115 -10.76 -17.46 15.12
CA GLY A 115 -12.11 -18.01 15.00
C GLY A 115 -13.23 -16.97 15.06
N GLN A 116 -14.46 -17.43 15.35
CA GLN A 116 -15.67 -16.61 15.27
C GLN A 116 -15.63 -15.35 16.16
N ALA A 117 -15.03 -15.44 17.35
CA ALA A 117 -14.92 -14.29 18.26
C ALA A 117 -14.07 -13.15 17.66
N GLY A 118 -12.99 -13.48 16.95
CA GLY A 118 -12.18 -12.48 16.26
C GLY A 118 -12.92 -11.86 15.08
N ARG A 119 -13.65 -12.67 14.30
CA ARG A 119 -14.51 -12.17 13.20
C ARG A 119 -15.58 -11.20 13.70
N GLU A 120 -16.26 -11.53 14.80
CA GLU A 120 -17.27 -10.68 15.42
C GLU A 120 -16.64 -9.37 15.93
N SER A 121 -15.51 -9.47 16.64
CA SER A 121 -14.74 -8.33 17.15
C SER A 121 -14.29 -7.37 16.04
N VAL A 122 -13.66 -7.90 14.97
CA VAL A 122 -13.28 -7.14 13.77
C VAL A 122 -14.50 -6.51 13.10
N GLY A 123 -15.60 -7.26 12.99
CA GLY A 123 -16.85 -6.78 12.39
C GLY A 123 -17.47 -5.60 13.14
N GLU A 124 -17.50 -5.64 14.47
CA GLU A 124 -18.05 -4.57 15.32
C GLU A 124 -17.32 -3.22 15.09
N PHE A 125 -15.99 -3.25 14.97
CA PHE A 125 -15.20 -2.05 14.65
C PHE A 125 -15.53 -1.48 13.27
N PHE A 126 -15.64 -2.34 12.26
CA PHE A 126 -16.00 -1.91 10.91
C PHE A 126 -17.44 -1.42 10.79
N ASP A 127 -18.38 -2.02 11.51
CA ASP A 127 -19.77 -1.57 11.54
C ASP A 127 -19.89 -0.20 12.23
N ALA A 128 -19.19 0.00 13.35
CA ALA A 128 -19.13 1.30 14.02
C ALA A 128 -18.46 2.38 13.15
N ALA A 129 -17.37 2.03 12.45
CA ALA A 129 -16.70 2.92 11.50
C ALA A 129 -17.62 3.31 10.34
N ALA A 130 -18.32 2.33 9.74
CA ALA A 130 -19.26 2.54 8.65
C ALA A 130 -20.44 3.43 9.08
N GLU A 131 -21.05 3.17 10.25
CA GLU A 131 -22.10 4.02 10.80
C GLU A 131 -21.61 5.46 10.99
N ARG A 132 -20.39 5.63 11.52
CA ARG A 132 -19.82 6.95 11.80
C ARG A 132 -19.57 7.77 10.52
N VAL A 133 -19.01 7.14 9.48
CA VAL A 133 -18.74 7.82 8.21
C VAL A 133 -20.04 8.12 7.46
N ASP A 134 -21.02 7.21 7.48
CA ASP A 134 -22.33 7.43 6.85
C ASP A 134 -23.10 8.56 7.56
N MET A 135 -23.03 8.64 8.90
CA MET A 135 -23.56 9.80 9.64
C MET A 135 -22.89 11.10 9.21
N GLY A 136 -21.57 11.09 8.98
CA GLY A 136 -20.84 12.24 8.46
C GLY A 136 -21.35 12.64 7.06
N LEU A 137 -21.46 11.68 6.14
CA LEU A 137 -21.94 11.90 4.77
C LEU A 137 -23.40 12.36 4.70
N GLN A 138 -24.25 12.00 5.67
CA GLN A 138 -25.60 12.54 5.76
C GLN A 138 -25.62 14.05 6.03
N HIS A 139 -24.64 14.56 6.79
CA HIS A 139 -24.52 15.99 7.11
C HIS A 139 -23.66 16.73 6.08
N PHE A 140 -22.65 16.07 5.52
CA PHE A 140 -21.67 16.60 4.58
C PHE A 140 -21.60 15.72 3.31
N PRO A 141 -22.66 15.66 2.50
CA PRO A 141 -22.76 14.72 1.36
C PRO A 141 -21.77 14.98 0.22
N ALA A 142 -21.17 16.17 0.17
CA ALA A 142 -20.18 16.55 -0.83
C ALA A 142 -18.73 16.47 -0.30
N SER A 143 -18.52 15.88 0.88
CA SER A 143 -17.20 15.81 1.51
C SER A 143 -16.34 14.73 0.84
N ASP A 144 -15.31 15.16 0.12
CA ASP A 144 -14.33 14.24 -0.47
C ASP A 144 -13.52 13.49 0.61
N VAL A 145 -13.28 14.12 1.76
CA VAL A 145 -12.57 13.53 2.90
C VAL A 145 -13.36 12.35 3.50
N LEU A 146 -14.67 12.52 3.71
CA LEU A 146 -15.53 11.45 4.20
C LEU A 146 -15.72 10.34 3.17
N ALA A 147 -15.82 10.69 1.89
CA ALA A 147 -15.92 9.71 0.81
C ALA A 147 -14.64 8.85 0.72
N LEU A 148 -13.47 9.48 0.83
CA LEU A 148 -12.17 8.80 0.89
C LEU A 148 -12.04 7.92 2.14
N ALA A 149 -12.46 8.41 3.31
CA ALA A 149 -12.48 7.61 4.54
C ALA A 149 -13.38 6.37 4.39
N LYS A 150 -14.56 6.52 3.79
CA LYS A 150 -15.46 5.40 3.49
C LYS A 150 -14.80 4.37 2.57
N ALA A 151 -14.12 4.81 1.51
CA ALA A 151 -13.38 3.92 0.62
C ALA A 151 -12.30 3.13 1.38
N LYS A 152 -11.52 3.81 2.23
CA LYS A 152 -10.49 3.18 3.08
C LYS A 152 -11.07 2.09 3.98
N ILE A 153 -12.14 2.42 4.69
CA ILE A 153 -12.83 1.49 5.61
C ILE A 153 -13.28 0.24 4.86
N ILE A 154 -13.87 0.42 3.66
CA ILE A 154 -14.33 -0.70 2.84
C ILE A 154 -13.16 -1.57 2.37
N PHE A 155 -12.10 -0.97 1.79
CA PHE A 155 -10.94 -1.71 1.30
C PHE A 155 -10.22 -2.46 2.43
N GLN A 156 -10.15 -1.88 3.63
CA GLN A 156 -9.56 -2.51 4.81
C GLN A 156 -10.45 -3.65 5.35
N ARG A 157 -11.78 -3.48 5.29
CA ARG A 157 -12.76 -4.46 5.78
C ARG A 157 -12.75 -5.76 4.98
N ILE A 158 -12.61 -5.67 3.66
CA ILE A 158 -12.67 -6.84 2.76
C ILE A 158 -11.68 -7.94 3.17
N PRO A 159 -10.35 -7.69 3.21
CA PRO A 159 -9.39 -8.72 3.55
C PRO A 159 -9.48 -9.14 5.01
N LEU A 160 -9.63 -8.18 5.93
CA LEU A 160 -9.55 -8.45 7.37
C LEU A 160 -10.78 -9.19 7.92
N GLN A 161 -11.99 -8.84 7.48
CA GLN A 161 -13.21 -9.46 7.99
C GLN A 161 -13.69 -10.65 7.15
N TYR A 162 -13.57 -10.55 5.82
CA TYR A 162 -14.18 -11.54 4.93
C TYR A 162 -13.16 -12.51 4.34
N VAL A 163 -12.13 -12.02 3.64
CA VAL A 163 -11.16 -12.91 2.95
C VAL A 163 -10.39 -13.78 3.95
N SER A 164 -10.03 -13.24 5.11
CA SER A 164 -9.33 -13.97 6.18
C SER A 164 -10.05 -15.23 6.70
N GLN A 165 -11.34 -15.39 6.38
CA GLN A 165 -12.18 -16.51 6.81
C GLN A 165 -12.43 -17.53 5.69
N LEU A 166 -12.04 -17.20 4.46
CA LEU A 166 -12.25 -18.06 3.30
C LEU A 166 -11.10 -19.05 3.15
N SER A 167 -11.38 -20.16 2.50
CA SER A 167 -10.35 -21.04 1.92
C SER A 167 -10.83 -21.54 0.57
N PRO A 168 -9.96 -22.09 -0.30
CA PRO A 168 -10.36 -22.55 -1.63
C PRO A 168 -11.55 -23.53 -1.62
N ASN A 169 -11.68 -24.32 -0.55
CA ASN A 169 -12.75 -25.31 -0.37
C ASN A 169 -13.86 -24.85 0.58
N ASN A 170 -13.77 -23.66 1.16
CA ASN A 170 -14.73 -23.14 2.13
C ASN A 170 -15.18 -21.71 1.80
N SER A 171 -16.44 -21.60 1.38
CA SER A 171 -17.13 -20.32 1.18
C SER A 171 -17.96 -19.86 2.38
N GLU A 172 -17.99 -20.64 3.48
CA GLU A 172 -18.66 -20.26 4.72
C GLU A 172 -17.87 -19.13 5.41
N GLY A 173 -18.16 -17.88 5.06
CA GLY A 173 -17.46 -16.71 5.61
C GLY A 173 -17.84 -15.36 5.01
N ALA A 174 -18.29 -15.34 3.75
CA ALA A 174 -18.79 -14.14 3.11
C ALA A 174 -20.32 -14.19 3.00
N ASP A 175 -21.02 -13.58 3.97
CA ASP A 175 -22.46 -13.34 3.89
C ASP A 175 -22.81 -12.14 2.99
N VAL A 176 -21.80 -11.59 2.30
CA VAL A 176 -21.88 -10.34 1.52
C VAL A 176 -21.31 -10.56 0.12
N GLY A 177 -21.87 -9.85 -0.87
CA GLY A 177 -21.31 -9.82 -2.22
C GLY A 177 -20.03 -8.99 -2.23
N LEU A 178 -18.86 -9.65 -2.19
CA LEU A 178 -17.57 -8.96 -2.10
C LEU A 178 -17.30 -8.04 -3.31
N GLN A 179 -17.74 -8.44 -4.51
CA GLN A 179 -17.67 -7.57 -5.69
C GLN A 179 -18.44 -6.26 -5.49
N GLN A 180 -19.68 -6.34 -5.00
CA GLN A 180 -20.52 -5.17 -4.77
C GLN A 180 -19.92 -4.24 -3.72
N LEU A 181 -19.35 -4.83 -2.66
CA LEU A 181 -18.67 -4.08 -1.62
C LEU A 181 -17.41 -3.37 -2.16
N LEU A 182 -16.61 -4.05 -2.98
CA LEU A 182 -15.44 -3.43 -3.62
C LEU A 182 -15.84 -2.26 -4.54
N GLU A 183 -16.89 -2.45 -5.35
CA GLU A 183 -17.40 -1.39 -6.23
C GLU A 183 -18.01 -0.21 -5.43
N GLU A 184 -18.62 -0.44 -4.28
CA GLU A 184 -19.01 0.63 -3.35
C GLU A 184 -17.78 1.43 -2.88
N GLY A 185 -16.71 0.74 -2.47
CA GLY A 185 -15.45 1.35 -2.07
C GLY A 185 -14.84 2.21 -3.18
N LYS A 186 -14.74 1.67 -4.39
CA LYS A 186 -14.29 2.40 -5.58
C LYS A 186 -15.15 3.63 -5.88
N SER A 187 -16.48 3.50 -5.79
CA SER A 187 -17.40 4.62 -6.04
C SER A 187 -17.28 5.74 -5.00
N SER A 188 -16.82 5.41 -3.80
CA SER A 188 -16.58 6.35 -2.70
C SER A 188 -15.19 7.01 -2.78
N PHE A 189 -14.22 6.39 -3.45
CA PHE A 189 -12.84 6.90 -3.51
C PHE A 189 -12.75 8.28 -4.17
N ARG A 190 -11.97 9.18 -3.57
CA ARG A 190 -11.73 10.55 -4.07
C ARG A 190 -10.26 10.92 -3.94
N VAL A 191 -9.72 11.58 -4.96
CA VAL A 191 -8.38 12.19 -4.87
C VAL A 191 -8.51 13.57 -4.23
N VAL A 192 -8.08 13.67 -2.97
CA VAL A 192 -8.04 14.92 -2.20
C VAL A 192 -6.66 15.57 -2.35
N ALA A 193 -6.55 16.57 -3.23
CA ALA A 193 -5.27 17.19 -3.58
C ALA A 193 -4.54 17.84 -2.39
N GLN A 194 -5.27 18.26 -1.35
CA GLN A 194 -4.71 18.91 -0.16
C GLN A 194 -4.10 17.91 0.84
N ASP A 195 -4.42 16.62 0.73
CA ASP A 195 -3.86 15.57 1.59
C ASP A 195 -3.49 14.31 0.78
N PRO A 196 -2.42 14.37 -0.02
CA PRO A 196 -2.01 13.24 -0.85
C PRO A 196 -1.63 11.98 -0.05
N LEU A 197 -1.18 12.14 1.19
CA LEU A 197 -0.85 11.02 2.07
C LEU A 197 -2.12 10.25 2.43
N ALA A 198 -3.19 10.94 2.84
CA ALA A 198 -4.48 10.31 3.10
C ALA A 198 -5.07 9.61 1.85
N VAL A 199 -4.77 10.08 0.64
CA VAL A 199 -5.18 9.44 -0.63
C VAL A 199 -4.36 8.19 -0.92
N SER A 200 -3.08 8.15 -0.54
CA SER A 200 -2.22 7.00 -0.85
C SER A 200 -2.52 5.75 -0.03
N GLU A 201 -2.93 5.88 1.23
CA GLU A 201 -3.18 4.70 2.08
C GLU A 201 -4.30 3.79 1.58
N PRO A 202 -5.47 4.30 1.13
CA PRO A 202 -6.51 3.42 0.59
C PRO A 202 -6.07 2.75 -0.72
N LEU A 203 -5.22 3.39 -1.52
CA LEU A 203 -4.66 2.77 -2.73
C LEU A 203 -3.64 1.68 -2.38
N GLU A 204 -2.88 1.86 -1.31
CA GLU A 204 -1.98 0.83 -0.77
C GLU A 204 -2.77 -0.39 -0.31
N ILE A 205 -3.79 -0.19 0.53
CA ILE A 205 -4.68 -1.27 0.99
C ILE A 205 -5.39 -1.95 -0.18
N PHE A 206 -5.78 -1.19 -1.21
CA PHE A 206 -6.40 -1.76 -2.41
C PHE A 206 -5.41 -2.61 -3.20
N SER A 207 -4.15 -2.17 -3.35
CA SER A 207 -3.08 -2.96 -3.98
C SER A 207 -2.87 -4.28 -3.25
N ASP A 208 -2.70 -4.22 -1.92
CA ASP A 208 -2.53 -5.41 -1.08
C ASP A 208 -3.73 -6.36 -1.21
N LEU A 209 -4.95 -5.82 -1.31
CA LEU A 209 -6.16 -6.60 -1.55
C LEU A 209 -6.11 -7.34 -2.90
N LEU A 210 -5.64 -6.70 -3.98
CA LEU A 210 -5.49 -7.37 -5.27
C LEU A 210 -4.46 -8.50 -5.18
N GLU A 211 -3.34 -8.28 -4.50
CA GLU A 211 -2.31 -9.29 -4.29
C GLU A 211 -2.85 -10.48 -3.47
N ILE A 212 -3.61 -10.22 -2.40
CA ILE A 212 -4.28 -11.24 -1.60
C ILE A 212 -5.24 -12.07 -2.47
N ILE A 213 -6.04 -11.43 -3.34
CA ILE A 213 -6.99 -12.13 -4.21
C ILE A 213 -6.26 -12.95 -5.28
N ALA A 214 -5.22 -12.38 -5.90
CA ALA A 214 -4.43 -13.03 -6.94
C ALA A 214 -3.70 -14.29 -6.42
N ASN A 215 -3.23 -14.24 -5.17
CA ASN A 215 -2.47 -15.33 -4.54
C ASN A 215 -3.31 -16.21 -3.60
N PHE A 216 -4.63 -16.03 -3.57
CA PHE A 216 -5.51 -16.75 -2.65
C PHE A 216 -5.45 -18.26 -2.87
N GLY A 217 -5.22 -19.02 -1.80
CA GLY A 217 -5.05 -20.47 -1.84
C GLY A 217 -3.62 -20.96 -2.10
N ARG A 218 -2.67 -20.04 -2.29
CA ARG A 218 -1.23 -20.34 -2.48
C ARG A 218 -0.40 -20.01 -1.24
N GLU A 219 -1.01 -19.91 -0.07
CA GLU A 219 -0.33 -19.47 1.15
C GLU A 219 0.82 -20.41 1.52
N ASP A 220 0.62 -21.72 1.37
CA ASP A 220 1.63 -22.74 1.66
C ASP A 220 2.83 -22.69 0.67
N GLU A 221 2.58 -22.37 -0.61
CA GLU A 221 3.64 -22.25 -1.64
C GLU A 221 4.50 -21.00 -1.44
N ILE A 222 3.89 -19.91 -0.96
CA ILE A 222 4.60 -18.65 -0.66
C ILE A 222 5.45 -18.80 0.60
N ASP A 223 4.92 -19.44 1.65
CA ASP A 223 5.62 -19.60 2.94
C ASP A 223 6.81 -20.56 2.86
N GLU A 224 6.75 -21.60 2.01
CA GLU A 224 7.86 -22.55 1.84
C GLU A 224 9.02 -21.97 1.02
N GLY A 225 8.81 -20.80 0.39
CA GLY A 225 9.73 -20.21 -0.57
C GLY A 225 9.78 -21.07 -1.84
N LEU A 226 9.89 -20.42 -3.00
CA LEU A 226 10.09 -21.10 -4.29
C LEU A 226 11.50 -21.74 -4.40
N ASP A 227 12.03 -22.28 -3.29
CA ASP A 227 13.32 -22.95 -3.14
C ASP A 227 13.21 -24.47 -3.36
N SER A 228 12.04 -25.00 -3.73
CA SER A 228 11.99 -26.32 -4.34
C SER A 228 12.47 -26.21 -5.78
N ASP A 229 13.51 -26.95 -6.16
CA ASP A 229 13.99 -27.18 -7.54
C ASP A 229 12.92 -27.80 -8.49
N ALA A 230 11.62 -27.60 -8.22
CA ALA A 230 10.55 -27.85 -9.15
C ALA A 230 10.50 -26.68 -10.12
N GLU A 231 10.94 -26.91 -11.36
CA GLU A 231 10.68 -26.05 -12.52
C GLU A 231 9.18 -26.00 -12.89
N ASP A 232 8.30 -26.50 -12.02
CA ASP A 232 6.86 -26.52 -12.27
C ASP A 232 6.29 -25.16 -11.87
N GLU A 233 5.72 -24.43 -12.84
CA GLU A 233 4.93 -23.22 -12.60
C GLU A 233 3.90 -23.51 -11.49
N PRO A 234 3.73 -22.60 -10.51
CA PRO A 234 2.81 -22.83 -9.40
C PRO A 234 1.41 -23.11 -9.94
N GLU A 235 0.84 -24.27 -9.58
CA GLU A 235 -0.47 -24.70 -10.09
C GLU A 235 -1.51 -23.61 -9.80
N GLU A 236 -2.34 -23.31 -10.79
CA GLU A 236 -3.41 -22.33 -10.61
C GLU A 236 -4.50 -22.92 -9.71
N VAL A 237 -4.74 -22.30 -8.54
CA VAL A 237 -5.85 -22.67 -7.68
C VAL A 237 -7.15 -22.22 -8.34
N GLU A 238 -7.84 -23.13 -9.03
CA GLU A 238 -9.16 -22.86 -9.61
C GLU A 238 -10.22 -22.74 -8.51
N LEU A 239 -10.89 -21.58 -8.45
CA LEU A 239 -12.02 -21.37 -7.55
C LEU A 239 -13.34 -21.70 -8.27
N PRO A 240 -14.30 -22.39 -7.63
CA PRO A 240 -15.61 -22.62 -8.23
C PRO A 240 -16.38 -21.29 -8.39
N GLU A 241 -17.28 -21.20 -9.37
CA GLU A 241 -18.12 -20.01 -9.62
C GLU A 241 -18.92 -19.55 -8.39
N SER A 242 -19.25 -20.47 -7.49
CA SER A 242 -19.95 -20.19 -6.24
C SER A 242 -19.06 -19.59 -5.14
N HIS A 243 -17.74 -19.52 -5.35
CA HIS A 243 -16.80 -18.98 -4.37
C HIS A 243 -16.90 -17.45 -4.33
N PRO A 244 -16.94 -16.80 -3.14
CA PRO A 244 -17.09 -15.35 -3.01
C PRO A 244 -16.00 -14.52 -3.72
N LEU A 245 -14.80 -15.08 -3.91
CA LEU A 245 -13.68 -14.44 -4.62
C LEU A 245 -13.64 -14.74 -6.12
N TYR A 246 -14.50 -15.63 -6.64
CA TYR A 246 -14.46 -16.02 -8.04
C TYR A 246 -14.63 -14.79 -8.95
N GLU A 247 -15.68 -14.00 -8.73
CA GLU A 247 -15.97 -12.81 -9.53
C GLU A 247 -14.87 -11.75 -9.41
N LEU A 248 -14.34 -11.53 -8.20
CA LEU A 248 -13.24 -10.61 -7.97
C LEU A 248 -11.97 -11.02 -8.73
N ARG A 249 -11.66 -12.32 -8.74
CA ARG A 249 -10.49 -12.87 -9.43
C ARG A 249 -10.61 -12.72 -10.95
N GLN A 250 -11.80 -12.96 -11.49
CA GLN A 250 -12.05 -12.79 -12.93
C GLN A 250 -11.87 -11.34 -13.41
N HIS A 251 -12.09 -10.36 -12.53
CA HIS A 251 -11.97 -8.93 -12.87
C HIS A 251 -10.67 -8.28 -12.35
N LEU A 252 -9.67 -9.07 -11.94
CA LEU A 252 -8.38 -8.55 -11.47
C LEU A 252 -7.75 -7.54 -12.43
N PRO A 253 -7.73 -7.77 -13.77
CA PRO A 253 -7.20 -6.79 -14.72
C PRO A 253 -7.92 -5.43 -14.66
N GLU A 254 -9.25 -5.42 -14.59
CA GLU A 254 -10.04 -4.18 -14.48
C GLU A 254 -9.85 -3.49 -13.14
N HIS A 255 -9.67 -4.26 -12.05
CA HIS A 255 -9.33 -3.72 -10.74
C HIS A 255 -7.93 -3.10 -10.72
N ALA A 256 -6.94 -3.74 -11.35
CA ALA A 256 -5.59 -3.21 -11.50
C ALA A 256 -5.54 -1.95 -12.37
N GLU A 257 -6.29 -1.92 -13.48
CA GLU A 257 -6.42 -0.72 -14.31
C GLU A 257 -7.03 0.44 -13.51
N TRP A 258 -8.07 0.18 -12.71
CA TRP A 258 -8.66 1.20 -11.85
C TRP A 258 -7.63 1.76 -10.85
N LEU A 259 -6.85 0.90 -10.19
CA LEU A 259 -5.79 1.31 -9.27
C LEU A 259 -4.77 2.20 -9.98
N GLN A 260 -4.30 1.80 -11.17
CA GLN A 260 -3.37 2.58 -11.97
C GLN A 260 -3.94 3.96 -12.34
N GLN A 261 -5.21 4.04 -12.72
CA GLN A 261 -5.87 5.32 -13.02
C GLN A 261 -5.91 6.23 -11.78
N GLN A 262 -6.18 5.69 -10.60
CA GLN A 262 -6.20 6.48 -9.36
C GLN A 262 -4.80 6.91 -8.91
N LEU A 263 -3.80 6.04 -9.02
CA LEU A 263 -2.40 6.39 -8.79
C LEU A 263 -1.95 7.51 -9.73
N LEU A 264 -2.38 7.47 -10.99
CA LEU A 264 -2.05 8.51 -11.96
C LEU A 264 -2.74 9.84 -11.61
N ALA A 265 -3.98 9.80 -11.13
CA ALA A 265 -4.69 10.98 -10.67
C ALA A 265 -4.03 11.59 -9.43
N LEU A 266 -3.60 10.77 -8.47
CA LEU A 266 -2.79 11.19 -7.32
C LEU A 266 -1.46 11.81 -7.76
N PHE A 267 -0.72 11.14 -8.63
CA PHE A 267 0.58 11.63 -9.10
C PHE A 267 0.50 13.01 -9.77
N LYS A 268 -0.58 13.27 -10.52
CA LYS A 268 -0.83 14.57 -11.19
C LYS A 268 -1.06 15.74 -10.23
N VAL A 269 -1.48 15.49 -9.00
CA VAL A 269 -1.68 16.57 -8.00
C VAL A 269 -0.44 16.80 -7.13
N LEU A 270 0.58 15.95 -7.23
CA LEU A 270 1.84 16.13 -6.53
C LEU A 270 2.71 17.18 -7.23
N GLU A 271 3.44 17.96 -6.44
CA GLU A 271 4.43 18.88 -6.97
C GLU A 271 5.65 18.10 -7.47
N LYS A 272 6.02 18.30 -8.73
CA LYS A 272 7.21 17.69 -9.31
C LYS A 272 8.45 18.34 -8.71
N PRO A 273 9.37 17.57 -8.10
CA PRO A 273 10.58 18.10 -7.53
C PRO A 273 11.47 18.73 -8.59
N ASN A 274 12.11 19.85 -8.26
CA ASN A 274 13.10 20.45 -9.15
C ASN A 274 14.43 19.69 -9.06
N ALA A 275 15.18 19.61 -10.16
CA ALA A 275 16.45 18.87 -10.21
C ALA A 275 17.54 19.41 -9.25
N GLU A 276 17.38 20.64 -8.77
CA GLU A 276 18.30 21.31 -7.83
C GLU A 276 17.81 21.24 -6.37
N GLU A 277 16.61 20.70 -6.13
CA GLU A 277 16.00 20.66 -4.81
C GLU A 277 16.61 19.55 -3.95
N GLU A 278 16.90 19.86 -2.69
CA GLU A 278 17.35 18.86 -1.73
C GLU A 278 16.22 17.86 -1.44
N GLU A 279 16.57 16.61 -1.15
CA GLU A 279 15.60 15.55 -0.91
C GLU A 279 14.75 15.89 0.34
N SER A 280 13.46 16.17 0.11
CA SER A 280 12.47 16.43 1.15
C SER A 280 11.51 15.25 1.29
N GLU A 281 10.69 15.20 2.36
CA GLU A 281 9.64 14.19 2.48
C GLU A 281 8.62 14.25 1.33
N ALA A 282 8.32 15.46 0.82
CA ALA A 282 7.45 15.62 -0.35
C ALA A 282 8.09 15.04 -1.61
N THR A 283 9.39 15.28 -1.83
CA THR A 283 10.16 14.73 -2.95
C THR A 283 10.22 13.20 -2.88
N LYS A 284 10.51 12.62 -1.71
CA LYS A 284 10.49 11.16 -1.51
C LYS A 284 9.13 10.56 -1.79
N PHE A 285 8.07 11.23 -1.33
CA PHE A 285 6.70 10.77 -1.58
C PHE A 285 6.34 10.83 -3.07
N TYR A 286 6.69 11.90 -3.79
CA TYR A 286 6.53 11.98 -5.24
C TYR A 286 7.20 10.80 -5.95
N ARG A 287 8.46 10.51 -5.59
CA ARG A 287 9.23 9.39 -6.17
C ARG A 287 8.64 8.03 -5.81
N LYS A 288 8.13 7.85 -4.58
CA LYS A 288 7.41 6.63 -4.16
C LYS A 288 6.19 6.37 -5.05
N ILE A 289 5.36 7.38 -5.29
CA ILE A 289 4.18 7.26 -6.15
C ILE A 289 4.58 7.02 -7.61
N ALA A 290 5.64 7.67 -8.10
CA ALA A 290 6.18 7.40 -9.42
C ALA A 290 6.64 5.93 -9.56
N ASN A 291 7.40 5.42 -8.60
CA ASN A 291 7.86 4.03 -8.61
C ASN A 291 6.67 3.05 -8.65
N LYS A 292 5.64 3.27 -7.81
CA LYS A 292 4.41 2.46 -7.82
C LYS A 292 3.67 2.49 -9.15
N LEU A 293 3.58 3.66 -9.79
CA LEU A 293 3.03 3.75 -11.14
C LEU A 293 3.86 2.94 -12.13
N GLY A 294 5.18 3.09 -12.11
CA GLY A 294 6.10 2.31 -12.93
C GLY A 294 5.87 0.81 -12.78
N GLN A 295 5.82 0.31 -11.54
CA GLN A 295 5.54 -1.08 -11.24
C GLN A 295 4.18 -1.53 -11.77
N SER A 296 3.12 -0.74 -11.55
CA SER A 296 1.77 -1.09 -12.06
C SER A 296 1.71 -1.27 -13.58
N TYR A 297 2.52 -0.51 -14.34
CA TYR A 297 2.62 -0.68 -15.79
C TYR A 297 3.43 -1.91 -16.17
N LEU A 298 4.44 -2.29 -15.37
CA LEU A 298 5.18 -3.54 -15.57
C LEU A 298 4.29 -4.76 -15.30
N ASP A 299 3.51 -4.72 -14.21
CA ASP A 299 2.59 -5.81 -13.87
C ASP A 299 1.56 -6.02 -14.99
N ALA A 300 1.00 -4.93 -15.52
CA ALA A 300 0.11 -4.98 -16.68
C ALA A 300 0.81 -5.45 -17.97
N ALA A 301 2.12 -5.23 -18.11
CA ALA A 301 2.90 -5.68 -19.27
C ALA A 301 3.27 -7.16 -19.20
N ALA A 302 3.19 -7.80 -18.03
CA ALA A 302 3.66 -9.17 -17.81
C ALA A 302 2.95 -10.18 -18.72
N GLU A 303 1.61 -10.22 -18.71
CA GLU A 303 0.83 -11.16 -19.51
C GLU A 303 1.07 -10.96 -21.03
N PRO A 304 0.96 -9.75 -21.60
CA PRO A 304 1.30 -9.53 -23.01
C PRO A 304 2.75 -9.91 -23.36
N SER A 305 3.69 -9.72 -22.43
CA SER A 305 5.09 -10.12 -22.63
C SER A 305 5.25 -11.64 -22.69
N ILE A 306 4.56 -12.37 -21.82
CA ILE A 306 4.52 -13.84 -21.82
C ILE A 306 3.89 -14.34 -23.11
N VAL A 307 2.71 -13.83 -23.48
CA VAL A 307 2.01 -14.21 -24.73
C VAL A 307 2.89 -13.98 -25.95
N PHE A 308 3.56 -12.83 -26.03
CA PHE A 308 4.51 -12.55 -27.11
C PHE A 308 5.65 -13.57 -27.14
N THR A 309 6.27 -13.83 -25.99
CA THR A 309 7.43 -14.73 -25.88
C THR A 309 7.06 -16.16 -26.25
N THR A 310 5.97 -16.69 -25.70
CA THR A 310 5.48 -18.04 -25.98
C THR A 310 5.09 -18.23 -27.45
N LEU A 311 4.35 -17.28 -28.04
CA LEU A 311 3.94 -17.40 -29.43
C LEU A 311 5.10 -17.21 -30.42
N THR A 312 6.13 -16.44 -30.05
CA THR A 312 7.27 -16.15 -30.94
C THR A 312 8.37 -17.21 -30.85
N TYR A 313 8.62 -17.77 -29.67
CA TYR A 313 9.81 -18.60 -29.42
C TYR A 313 9.50 -20.03 -28.99
N GLU A 314 8.33 -20.30 -28.41
CA GLU A 314 7.98 -21.61 -27.86
C GLU A 314 6.98 -22.38 -28.74
N THR A 315 6.26 -21.68 -29.62
CA THR A 315 5.30 -22.30 -30.54
C THR A 315 6.02 -22.85 -31.77
N GLU A 316 6.02 -24.18 -31.92
CA GLU A 316 6.51 -24.85 -33.13
C GLU A 316 5.51 -24.65 -34.29
N ASP A 317 5.95 -24.05 -35.40
CA ASP A 317 5.13 -23.72 -36.59
C ASP A 317 3.93 -22.79 -36.30
N PRO A 318 4.15 -21.52 -35.86
CA PRO A 318 3.07 -20.59 -35.55
C PRO A 318 2.18 -20.33 -36.78
N SER A 319 0.87 -20.30 -36.57
CA SER A 319 -0.07 -19.90 -37.62
C SER A 319 0.01 -18.39 -37.88
N ALA A 320 -0.53 -17.93 -39.00
CA ALA A 320 -0.65 -16.49 -39.26
C ALA A 320 -1.52 -15.75 -38.22
N GLU A 321 -2.43 -16.46 -37.54
CA GLU A 321 -3.20 -15.90 -36.42
C GLU A 321 -2.34 -15.74 -35.16
N ASP A 322 -1.46 -16.71 -34.89
CA ASP A 322 -0.53 -16.66 -33.76
C ASP A 322 0.51 -15.56 -33.96
N GLU A 323 1.05 -15.40 -35.17
CA GLU A 323 1.93 -14.29 -35.53
C GLU A 323 1.26 -12.92 -35.30
N GLN A 324 -0.04 -12.79 -35.66
CA GLN A 324 -0.79 -11.57 -35.44
C GLN A 324 -1.01 -11.28 -33.94
N LYS A 325 -1.37 -12.31 -33.15
CA LYS A 325 -1.52 -12.20 -31.69
C LYS A 325 -0.20 -11.84 -31.02
N ALA A 326 0.91 -12.46 -31.44
CA ALA A 326 2.24 -12.16 -30.94
C ALA A 326 2.60 -10.69 -31.21
N GLN A 327 2.37 -10.17 -32.42
CA GLN A 327 2.62 -8.76 -32.75
C GLN A 327 1.73 -7.80 -31.95
N GLU A 328 0.47 -8.15 -31.71
CA GLU A 328 -0.42 -7.34 -30.88
C GLU A 328 0.04 -7.33 -29.42
N ALA A 329 0.36 -8.50 -28.86
CA ALA A 329 0.87 -8.64 -27.50
C ALA A 329 2.20 -7.90 -27.32
N GLN A 330 3.12 -8.01 -28.28
CA GLN A 330 4.38 -7.27 -28.33
C GLN A 330 4.14 -5.76 -28.27
N ARG A 331 3.23 -5.24 -29.11
CA ARG A 331 2.91 -3.80 -29.15
C ARG A 331 2.31 -3.31 -27.84
N VAL A 332 1.42 -4.09 -27.23
CA VAL A 332 0.80 -3.75 -25.94
C VAL A 332 1.86 -3.76 -24.83
N ALA A 333 2.67 -4.82 -24.75
CA ALA A 333 3.78 -4.94 -23.80
C ALA A 333 4.75 -3.75 -23.94
N GLN A 334 5.21 -3.44 -25.16
CA GLN A 334 6.10 -2.31 -25.42
C GLN A 334 5.50 -1.00 -24.95
N GLY A 335 4.24 -0.71 -25.28
CA GLY A 335 3.58 0.53 -24.86
C GLY A 335 3.46 0.66 -23.34
N LEU A 336 3.18 -0.44 -22.63
CA LEU A 336 3.11 -0.46 -21.18
C LEU A 336 4.51 -0.32 -20.55
N THR A 337 5.52 -1.03 -21.05
CA THR A 337 6.89 -0.91 -20.56
C THR A 337 7.48 0.48 -20.83
N GLU A 338 7.18 1.11 -21.98
CA GLU A 338 7.55 2.50 -22.27
C GLU A 338 6.95 3.47 -21.24
N ARG A 339 5.67 3.29 -20.87
CA ARG A 339 5.05 4.05 -19.79
C ARG A 339 5.71 3.79 -18.44
N ALA A 340 6.07 2.55 -18.13
CA ALA A 340 6.81 2.22 -16.93
C ALA A 340 8.13 3.02 -16.86
N ILE A 341 8.90 3.07 -17.96
CA ILE A 341 10.15 3.84 -18.04
C ILE A 341 9.94 5.33 -17.73
N GLU A 342 8.85 5.93 -18.21
CA GLU A 342 8.53 7.33 -17.90
C GLU A 342 8.45 7.55 -16.38
N PHE A 343 7.76 6.68 -15.65
CA PHE A 343 7.59 6.81 -14.21
C PHE A 343 8.82 6.36 -13.40
N PHE A 344 9.55 5.33 -13.82
CA PHE A 344 10.81 4.96 -13.18
C PHE A 344 11.86 6.07 -13.27
N LYS A 345 11.92 6.79 -14.40
CA LYS A 345 12.76 7.99 -14.53
C LYS A 345 12.36 9.10 -13.55
N GLU A 346 11.06 9.29 -13.31
CA GLU A 346 10.57 10.25 -12.31
C GLU A 346 10.88 9.80 -10.86
N ALA A 347 10.97 8.50 -10.63
CA ALA A 347 11.33 7.91 -9.34
C ALA A 347 12.84 7.98 -9.02
N GLU A 348 13.72 8.21 -10.00
CA GLU A 348 15.18 8.20 -9.81
C GLU A 348 15.67 9.19 -8.76
N SER A 349 16.31 8.71 -7.69
CA SER A 349 16.93 9.53 -6.65
C SER A 349 18.45 9.38 -6.65
N ALA A 350 19.16 10.48 -6.42
CA ALA A 350 20.62 10.43 -6.23
C ALA A 350 21.01 9.84 -4.86
N ASP A 351 20.10 9.92 -3.89
CA ASP A 351 20.29 9.39 -2.54
C ASP A 351 19.97 7.88 -2.45
N ASP A 352 19.24 7.35 -3.44
CA ASP A 352 18.95 5.93 -3.58
C ASP A 352 19.36 5.39 -4.96
N PRO A 353 20.61 4.92 -5.10
CA PRO A 353 21.11 4.34 -6.34
C PRO A 353 20.36 3.10 -6.84
N GLN A 354 19.54 2.44 -6.01
CA GLN A 354 18.71 1.31 -6.45
C GLN A 354 17.70 1.77 -7.51
N THR A 355 17.18 2.99 -7.41
CA THR A 355 16.23 3.54 -8.39
C THR A 355 16.77 3.60 -9.83
N TRP A 356 18.10 3.74 -10.01
CA TRP A 356 18.73 3.64 -11.33
C TRP A 356 18.84 2.19 -11.83
N VAL A 357 19.00 1.24 -10.92
CA VAL A 357 19.01 -0.20 -11.24
C VAL A 357 17.61 -0.61 -11.69
N ASP A 358 16.58 -0.24 -10.95
CA ASP A 358 15.19 -0.52 -11.31
C ASP A 358 14.86 0.06 -12.71
N THR A 359 15.28 1.30 -12.98
CA THR A 359 15.11 1.91 -14.31
C THR A 359 15.86 1.15 -15.40
N ALA A 360 17.05 0.64 -15.11
CA ALA A 360 17.84 -0.16 -16.05
C ALA A 360 17.19 -1.51 -16.36
N GLU A 361 16.61 -2.17 -15.37
CA GLU A 361 15.86 -3.42 -15.54
C GLU A 361 14.63 -3.23 -16.45
N VAL A 362 13.95 -2.09 -16.34
CA VAL A 362 12.84 -1.76 -17.25
C VAL A 362 13.33 -1.52 -18.67
N PHE A 363 14.48 -0.86 -18.86
CA PHE A 363 15.09 -0.72 -20.18
C PHE A 363 15.47 -2.07 -20.80
N ILE A 364 15.99 -3.01 -19.99
CA ILE A 364 16.30 -4.37 -20.43
C ILE A 364 15.00 -5.08 -20.83
N SER A 365 13.95 -4.97 -20.01
CA SER A 365 12.63 -5.55 -20.30
C SER A 365 12.07 -5.03 -21.64
N LEU A 366 12.15 -3.73 -21.91
CA LEU A 366 11.73 -3.17 -23.20
C LEU A 366 12.63 -3.62 -24.35
N GLY A 367 13.93 -3.78 -24.11
CA GLY A 367 14.89 -4.29 -25.09
C GLY A 367 14.62 -5.76 -25.48
N ASN A 368 14.21 -6.59 -24.52
CA ASN A 368 13.79 -7.97 -24.75
C ASN A 368 12.52 -8.08 -25.61
N LEU A 369 11.69 -7.03 -25.61
CA LEU A 369 10.50 -6.94 -26.46
C LEU A 369 10.80 -6.44 -27.87
N GLN A 370 12.03 -6.05 -28.20
CA GLN A 370 12.41 -5.60 -29.55
C GLN A 370 12.83 -6.79 -30.43
N GLU A 371 12.90 -6.56 -31.74
CA GLU A 371 13.53 -7.50 -32.66
C GLU A 371 15.00 -7.72 -32.27
N ASN A 372 15.42 -8.99 -32.28
CA ASN A 372 16.77 -9.39 -31.90
C ASN A 372 17.82 -8.69 -32.78
N GLU A 373 18.87 -8.16 -32.16
CA GLU A 373 19.96 -7.39 -32.81
C GLU A 373 19.49 -6.12 -33.54
N SER A 374 18.28 -5.62 -33.25
CA SER A 374 17.83 -4.34 -33.80
C SER A 374 18.58 -3.16 -33.19
N GLU A 375 18.73 -2.07 -33.97
CA GLU A 375 19.34 -0.82 -33.48
C GLU A 375 18.60 -0.28 -32.23
N THR A 376 17.29 -0.50 -32.15
CA THR A 376 16.47 -0.10 -30.99
C THR A 376 16.82 -0.93 -29.75
N GLN A 377 16.96 -2.26 -29.89
CA GLN A 377 17.36 -3.13 -28.78
C GLN A 377 18.73 -2.72 -28.23
N GLU A 378 19.73 -2.55 -29.10
CA GLU A 378 21.08 -2.14 -28.69
C GLU A 378 21.08 -0.78 -27.97
N MET A 379 20.26 0.16 -28.45
CA MET A 379 20.10 1.48 -27.82
C MET A 379 19.52 1.38 -26.41
N LEU A 380 18.51 0.53 -26.20
CA LEU A 380 17.88 0.32 -24.89
C LEU A 380 18.85 -0.33 -23.90
N TYR A 381 19.58 -1.37 -24.33
CA TYR A 381 20.60 -1.98 -23.49
C TYR A 381 21.75 -1.04 -23.15
N LYS A 382 22.12 -0.14 -24.07
CA LYS A 382 23.08 0.91 -23.76
C LYS A 382 22.55 1.90 -22.71
N GLN A 383 21.28 2.27 -22.76
CA GLN A 383 20.67 3.11 -21.72
C GLN A 383 20.64 2.39 -20.37
N ALA A 384 20.32 1.10 -20.34
CA ALA A 384 20.41 0.28 -19.12
C ALA A 384 21.84 0.23 -18.56
N GLU A 385 22.84 0.02 -19.42
CA GLU A 385 24.25 0.02 -19.04
C GLU A 385 24.68 1.36 -18.43
N GLU A 386 24.30 2.49 -19.04
CA GLU A 386 24.60 3.83 -18.51
C GLU A 386 24.02 4.04 -17.09
N LYS A 387 22.79 3.56 -16.85
CA LYS A 387 22.13 3.61 -15.53
C LYS A 387 22.84 2.70 -14.52
N MET A 388 23.18 1.47 -14.89
CA MET A 388 23.91 0.53 -14.04
C MET A 388 25.32 1.04 -13.68
N VAL A 389 26.06 1.61 -14.63
CA VAL A 389 27.37 2.25 -14.39
C VAL A 389 27.24 3.38 -13.37
N ARG A 390 26.19 4.21 -13.49
CA ARG A 390 25.91 5.29 -12.55
C ARG A 390 25.63 4.76 -11.13
N ALA A 391 24.76 3.77 -11.00
CA ALA A 391 24.46 3.12 -9.72
C ALA A 391 25.69 2.48 -9.09
N ASN A 392 26.48 1.77 -9.89
CA ASN A 392 27.71 1.12 -9.45
C ASN A 392 28.74 2.13 -8.92
N LYS A 393 28.88 3.28 -9.59
CA LYS A 393 29.76 4.37 -9.15
C LYS A 393 29.31 4.97 -7.83
N ALA A 394 28.01 5.25 -7.66
CA ALA A 394 27.47 5.85 -6.44
C ALA A 394 27.57 4.92 -5.22
N THR A 395 27.52 3.60 -5.44
CA THR A 395 27.61 2.56 -4.40
C THR A 395 29.00 1.96 -4.21
N ASN A 396 30.04 2.53 -4.83
CA ASN A 396 31.42 2.04 -4.76
C ASN A 396 31.59 0.57 -5.16
N GLY A 397 30.89 0.09 -6.18
CA GLY A 397 31.10 -1.26 -6.73
C GLY A 397 30.03 -2.30 -6.39
N LYS A 398 28.95 -1.96 -5.68
CA LYS A 398 27.89 -2.92 -5.28
C LYS A 398 27.32 -3.68 -6.48
N TYR A 399 27.09 -2.99 -7.59
CA TYR A 399 26.45 -3.53 -8.80
C TYR A 399 27.45 -4.04 -9.85
N LYS A 400 28.74 -4.14 -9.51
CA LYS A 400 29.77 -4.53 -10.46
C LYS A 400 29.50 -5.91 -11.08
N HIS A 401 29.06 -6.87 -10.26
CA HIS A 401 28.73 -8.22 -10.75
C HIS A 401 27.60 -8.22 -11.79
N ILE A 402 26.53 -7.45 -11.55
CA ILE A 402 25.41 -7.29 -12.50
C ILE A 402 25.91 -6.64 -13.80
N LEU A 403 26.72 -5.59 -13.68
CA LEU A 403 27.29 -4.90 -14.83
C LEU A 403 28.21 -5.83 -15.65
N ASP A 404 29.06 -6.61 -14.99
CA ASP A 404 29.95 -7.57 -15.65
C ASP A 404 29.13 -8.64 -16.39
N THR A 405 28.04 -9.17 -15.80
CA THR A 405 27.12 -10.11 -16.49
C THR A 405 26.41 -9.48 -17.69
N LEU A 406 25.95 -8.23 -17.57
CA LEU A 406 25.33 -7.51 -18.67
C LEU A 406 26.32 -7.29 -19.84
N LEU A 407 27.59 -7.01 -19.53
CA LEU A 407 28.64 -6.79 -20.53
C LEU A 407 29.15 -8.09 -21.16
N ASP A 408 29.29 -9.16 -20.39
CA ASP A 408 29.76 -10.45 -20.89
C ASP A 408 28.78 -11.04 -21.91
N SER A 409 27.47 -10.76 -21.78
CA SER A 409 26.44 -11.16 -22.77
C SER A 409 26.58 -10.51 -24.16
N LYS A 410 27.45 -9.50 -24.32
CA LYS A 410 27.77 -8.87 -25.62
C LYS A 410 28.98 -9.49 -26.34
N THR A 411 29.65 -10.48 -25.75
CA THR A 411 30.85 -11.15 -26.30
C THR A 411 30.57 -12.60 -26.63
#